data_AF-B8C719-F1
#
_entry.id   AF-B8C719-F1
#
_cell.length_a   1.000
_cell.length_b   1.000
_cell.length_c   1.000
_cell.angle_alpha   90.00
_cell.angle_beta   90.00
_cell.angle_gamma   90.00
#
_symmetry.space_group_name_H-M   'P 1'
#
loop_
_entity.id
_entity.type
_entity.pdbx_description
1 polymer ?
#
loop_
_entity_poly.entity_id
_entity_poly.type
_entity_poly.pdbx_seq_one_letter_code
_entity_poly.pdbx_strand_id
1 'polypeptide(L)'
;MSTTTLDQEVDTAEGKYEIFRSRLHSLITTLKEHHGAMVKLNEAHLKTTKAVCDLLIDTKVSKVVIGAGDCPASSVIATKEISLKDQPHEKDEEENKENKPEVQENKPTDETKSSSSVSTPSKATEKQEEQSAHVSEAATTPVFHMPDEYTHSFHKVIDGKSLDCPDLSFMALFNASDDINQHYAEKFRTYIIGYLEQWERIVSTRIEGRMIEFRKMRQDYSHYVNKTQVLHEKADKQKARSKLIPAKASPRLASKLDRNILKLSGAEEAHDDYGRSLLLYIELVTSTYWKDLIPLLNMLCEFYLASSSDYADIMAKLQTTDANLRKLAMDHGVGMGGRLQALKAKRPESLVIYEEQEEHESTKLPAVDVAQKEKEEDNESTLSKGSEDLESV
;
A
#
# COMPACT_ATOMS: atom_id res chain seq x y z
N MET A 1 -13.72 30.75 -29.93
CA MET A 1 -12.90 30.60 -28.71
C MET A 1 -11.49 30.28 -29.18
N SER A 2 -10.48 30.98 -28.68
CA SER A 2 -9.10 30.75 -29.13
C SER A 2 -8.61 29.41 -28.56
N THR A 3 -8.15 28.48 -29.40
CA THR A 3 -7.66 27.13 -28.99
C THR A 3 -6.54 27.18 -27.94
N THR A 4 -5.87 28.32 -27.80
CA THR A 4 -4.95 28.64 -26.71
C THR A 4 -5.57 28.45 -25.31
N THR A 5 -6.90 28.57 -25.15
CA THR A 5 -7.55 28.40 -23.84
C THR A 5 -7.58 26.95 -23.38
N LEU A 6 -7.87 26.00 -24.29
CA LEU A 6 -7.96 24.59 -23.92
C LEU A 6 -6.60 24.01 -23.53
N ASP A 7 -5.56 24.32 -24.30
CA ASP A 7 -4.18 23.92 -23.97
C ASP A 7 -3.78 24.41 -22.56
N GLN A 8 -4.06 25.67 -22.24
CA GLN A 8 -3.76 26.26 -20.93
C GLN A 8 -4.58 25.62 -19.80
N GLU A 9 -5.84 25.29 -20.05
CA GLU A 9 -6.71 24.60 -19.09
C GLU A 9 -6.19 23.19 -18.80
N VAL A 10 -5.80 22.43 -19.84
CA VAL A 10 -5.21 21.10 -19.68
C VAL A 10 -3.87 21.17 -18.96
N ASP A 11 -2.98 22.09 -19.33
CA ASP A 11 -1.68 22.29 -18.65
C ASP A 11 -1.88 22.68 -17.17
N THR A 12 -2.90 23.49 -16.86
CA THR A 12 -3.26 23.85 -15.47
C THR A 12 -3.81 22.64 -14.70
N ALA A 13 -4.64 21.82 -15.34
CA ALA A 13 -5.20 20.61 -14.76
C ALA A 13 -4.10 19.56 -14.50
N GLU A 14 -3.14 19.39 -15.43
CA GLU A 14 -1.95 18.57 -15.25
C GLU A 14 -1.18 19.01 -13.99
N GLY A 15 -0.96 20.31 -13.79
CA GLY A 15 -0.33 20.82 -12.57
C GLY A 15 -1.08 20.45 -11.27
N LYS A 16 -2.41 20.49 -11.28
CA LYS A 16 -3.23 20.04 -10.12
C LYS A 16 -3.10 18.54 -9.89
N TYR A 17 -3.08 17.76 -10.97
CA TYR A 17 -2.91 16.31 -10.93
C TYR A 17 -1.55 15.93 -10.35
N GLU A 18 -0.46 16.58 -10.75
CA GLU A 18 0.88 16.31 -10.22
C GLU A 18 0.98 16.58 -8.70
N ILE A 19 0.33 17.65 -8.22
CA ILE A 19 0.23 17.92 -6.77
C ILE A 19 -0.53 16.78 -6.05
N PHE A 20 -1.65 16.34 -6.62
CA PHE A 20 -2.42 15.22 -6.07
C PHE A 20 -1.59 13.92 -6.06
N ARG A 21 -0.95 13.58 -7.17
CA ARG A 21 -0.08 12.40 -7.32
C ARG A 21 1.04 12.40 -6.28
N SER A 22 1.74 13.53 -6.12
CA SER A 22 2.81 13.68 -5.13
C SER A 22 2.31 13.43 -3.71
N ARG A 23 1.12 13.95 -3.35
CA ARG A 23 0.51 13.72 -2.03
C ARG A 23 0.11 12.26 -1.82
N LEU A 24 -0.50 11.63 -2.82
CA LEU A 24 -0.87 10.22 -2.77
C LEU A 24 0.36 9.33 -2.59
N HIS A 25 1.43 9.61 -3.34
CA HIS A 25 2.71 8.92 -3.23
C HIS A 25 3.33 9.09 -1.83
N SER A 26 3.36 10.33 -1.32
CA SER A 26 3.85 10.62 0.03
C SER A 26 3.08 9.85 1.12
N LEU A 27 1.76 9.74 0.98
CA LEU A 27 0.93 8.94 1.88
C LEU A 27 1.29 7.45 1.81
N ILE A 28 1.45 6.88 0.61
CA ILE A 28 1.86 5.48 0.42
C ILE A 28 3.20 5.21 1.10
N THR A 29 4.20 6.08 0.88
CA THR A 29 5.52 5.96 1.52
C THR A 29 5.42 6.02 3.04
N THR A 30 4.66 6.97 3.58
CA THR A 30 4.46 7.10 5.03
C THR A 30 3.82 5.84 5.63
N LEU A 31 2.84 5.24 4.95
CA LEU A 31 2.19 4.02 5.43
C LEU A 31 3.11 2.78 5.32
N LYS A 32 3.99 2.72 4.30
CA LYS A 32 5.05 1.69 4.21
C LYS A 32 6.05 1.80 5.36
N GLU A 33 6.48 3.02 5.68
CA GLU A 33 7.35 3.28 6.83
C GLU A 33 6.67 2.89 8.14
N HIS A 34 5.39 3.24 8.31
CA HIS A 34 4.61 2.84 9.48
C HIS A 34 4.52 1.31 9.63
N HIS A 35 4.20 0.59 8.54
CA HIS A 35 4.22 -0.87 8.52
C HIS A 35 5.61 -1.42 8.91
N GLY A 36 6.69 -0.86 8.35
CA GLY A 36 8.06 -1.25 8.70
C GLY A 36 8.38 -1.02 10.19
N ALA A 37 7.89 0.08 10.77
CA ALA A 37 8.03 0.37 12.20
C ALA A 37 7.25 -0.61 13.07
N MET A 38 6.03 -0.99 12.67
CA MET A 38 5.23 -2.00 13.37
C MET A 38 5.95 -3.35 13.46
N VAL A 39 6.49 -3.85 12.34
CA VAL A 39 7.22 -5.12 12.29
C VAL A 39 8.45 -5.07 13.20
N LYS A 40 9.26 -4.01 13.10
CA LYS A 40 10.47 -3.84 13.94
C LYS A 40 10.15 -3.76 15.43
N LEU A 41 9.06 -3.09 15.80
CA LEU A 41 8.61 -2.99 17.19
C LEU A 41 8.24 -4.38 17.74
N ASN A 42 7.51 -5.16 16.95
CA ASN A 42 7.10 -6.51 17.31
C ASN A 42 8.32 -7.44 17.51
N GLU A 43 9.26 -7.43 16.56
CA GLU A 43 10.52 -8.17 16.66
C GLU A 43 11.34 -7.78 17.91
N ALA A 44 11.40 -6.49 18.21
CA ALA A 44 12.12 -5.98 19.38
C ALA A 44 11.48 -6.45 20.70
N HIS A 45 10.15 -6.46 20.78
CA HIS A 45 9.42 -7.00 21.93
C HIS A 45 9.70 -8.49 22.11
N LEU A 46 9.54 -9.31 21.06
CA LEU A 46 9.80 -10.74 21.12
C LEU A 46 11.25 -11.04 21.51
N LYS A 47 12.21 -10.34 20.92
CA LYS A 47 13.64 -10.50 21.24
C LYS A 47 13.93 -10.18 22.71
N THR A 48 13.34 -9.12 23.24
CA THR A 48 13.50 -8.73 24.65
C THR A 48 12.91 -9.80 25.57
N THR A 49 11.71 -10.29 25.27
CA THR A 49 11.06 -11.36 26.04
C THR A 49 11.88 -12.64 26.03
N LYS A 50 12.40 -13.06 24.87
CA LYS A 50 13.30 -14.22 24.77
C LYS A 50 14.55 -14.06 25.65
N ALA A 51 15.22 -12.92 25.58
CA ALA A 51 16.40 -12.65 26.40
C ALA A 51 16.09 -12.68 27.91
N VAL A 52 14.90 -12.24 28.32
CA VAL A 52 14.44 -12.37 29.73
C VAL A 52 14.19 -13.82 30.10
N CYS A 53 13.54 -14.60 29.24
CA CYS A 53 13.29 -16.02 29.46
C CYS A 53 14.59 -16.84 29.52
N ASP A 54 15.60 -16.49 28.71
CA ASP A 54 16.91 -17.15 28.73
C ASP A 54 17.60 -17.03 30.10
N LEU A 55 17.43 -15.90 30.81
CA LEU A 55 17.96 -15.72 32.17
C LEU A 55 17.24 -16.57 33.23
N LEU A 56 16.07 -17.12 32.89
CA LEU A 56 15.22 -17.89 33.80
C LEU A 56 15.35 -19.40 33.58
N ILE A 57 16.13 -19.82 32.58
CA ILE A 57 16.48 -21.23 32.36
C ILE A 57 17.14 -21.79 33.63
N ASP A 58 16.78 -23.03 33.98
CA ASP A 58 17.24 -23.75 35.18
C ASP A 58 16.87 -23.12 36.53
N THR A 59 16.00 -22.11 36.54
CA THR A 59 15.47 -21.54 37.79
C THR A 59 14.15 -22.19 38.20
N LYS A 60 13.77 -22.10 39.47
CA LYS A 60 12.42 -22.48 39.95
C LYS A 60 11.31 -21.67 39.27
N VAL A 61 11.64 -20.50 38.70
CA VAL A 61 10.72 -19.60 38.00
C VAL A 61 10.43 -20.08 36.57
N SER A 62 11.29 -20.92 35.98
CA SER A 62 11.14 -21.44 34.62
C SER A 62 9.76 -22.04 34.35
N LYS A 63 9.22 -22.87 35.25
CA LYS A 63 7.91 -23.53 35.07
C LYS A 63 6.75 -22.55 34.93
N VAL A 64 6.80 -21.40 35.61
CA VAL A 64 5.74 -20.38 35.56
C VAL A 64 5.92 -19.45 34.36
N VAL A 65 7.16 -19.17 33.96
CA VAL A 65 7.48 -18.19 32.90
C VAL A 65 7.53 -18.82 31.51
N ILE A 66 8.07 -20.03 31.39
CA ILE A 66 8.29 -20.75 30.13
C ILE A 66 7.14 -21.75 29.87
N GLY A 67 6.42 -22.16 30.92
CA GLY A 67 5.35 -23.15 30.85
C GLY A 67 5.80 -24.55 31.28
N ALA A 68 4.85 -25.48 31.41
CA ALA A 68 5.11 -26.86 31.81
C ALA A 68 5.53 -27.77 30.64
N GLY A 69 5.56 -27.25 29.41
CA GLY A 69 6.07 -27.98 28.26
C GLY A 69 7.57 -28.21 28.41
N ASP A 70 8.02 -29.45 28.22
CA ASP A 70 9.43 -29.82 28.20
C ASP A 70 10.16 -28.92 27.20
N CYS A 71 10.78 -27.85 27.71
CA CYS A 71 11.55 -26.94 26.88
C CYS A 71 12.77 -27.74 26.42
N PRO A 72 12.93 -28.06 25.11
CA PRO A 72 14.06 -28.84 24.67
C PRO A 72 15.32 -28.01 24.93
N ALA A 73 16.08 -28.39 25.96
CA ALA A 73 17.28 -27.71 26.44
C ALA A 73 18.44 -27.64 25.41
N SER A 74 18.17 -27.98 24.14
CA SER A 74 19.16 -28.15 23.06
C SER A 74 18.94 -27.26 21.84
N SER A 75 17.95 -26.34 21.84
CA SER A 75 17.81 -25.35 20.75
C SER A 75 18.46 -24.00 21.04
N VAL A 76 19.24 -23.90 22.12
CA VAL A 76 20.05 -22.72 22.48
C VAL A 76 21.00 -22.39 21.32
N ILE A 77 20.58 -21.41 20.53
CA ILE A 77 21.39 -20.51 19.70
C ILE A 77 22.15 -21.21 18.56
N ALA A 78 21.41 -21.79 17.62
CA ALA A 78 21.70 -21.45 16.24
C ALA A 78 20.93 -20.16 15.94
N THR A 79 21.51 -19.01 16.31
CA THR A 79 21.21 -17.76 15.60
C THR A 79 21.54 -18.03 14.15
N LYS A 80 20.56 -18.55 13.41
CA LYS A 80 20.50 -18.40 11.97
C LYS A 80 20.50 -16.89 11.81
N GLU A 81 21.69 -16.36 11.54
CA GLU A 81 21.88 -15.02 11.04
C GLU A 81 20.91 -14.93 9.85
N ILE A 82 19.72 -14.36 10.10
CA ILE A 82 18.76 -14.09 9.03
C ILE A 82 19.47 -13.00 8.24
N SER A 83 20.22 -13.45 7.25
CA SER A 83 20.86 -12.64 6.25
C SER A 83 19.76 -11.81 5.61
N LEU A 84 19.60 -10.59 6.12
CA LEU A 84 18.81 -9.48 5.58
C LEU A 84 19.40 -9.01 4.23
N LYS A 85 19.70 -9.95 3.32
CA LYS A 85 20.25 -9.70 1.98
C LYS A 85 19.21 -9.74 0.87
N ASP A 86 17.97 -10.12 1.16
CA ASP A 86 16.90 -10.16 0.15
C ASP A 86 15.83 -9.08 0.39
N GLN A 87 16.24 -7.90 0.88
CA GLN A 87 15.50 -6.70 0.48
C GLN A 87 16.02 -6.31 -0.92
N PRO A 88 15.14 -6.17 -1.93
CA PRO A 88 15.56 -5.58 -3.19
C PRO A 88 16.08 -4.19 -2.87
N HIS A 89 17.38 -4.01 -3.08
CA HIS A 89 18.03 -2.71 -3.06
C HIS A 89 17.32 -1.88 -4.15
N GLU A 90 16.35 -1.06 -3.76
CA GLU A 90 15.98 0.10 -4.56
C GLU A 90 17.27 0.90 -4.69
N LYS A 91 17.85 0.83 -5.90
CA LYS A 91 18.93 1.70 -6.31
C LYS A 91 18.29 3.07 -6.47
N ASP A 92 18.51 3.93 -5.49
CA ASP A 92 18.46 5.37 -5.71
C ASP A 92 19.52 5.69 -6.78
N GLU A 93 19.07 5.81 -8.03
CA GLU A 93 19.84 6.48 -9.09
C GLU A 93 19.83 7.99 -8.81
N GLU A 94 20.66 8.40 -7.86
CA GLU A 94 21.12 9.77 -7.75
C GLU A 94 22.34 9.93 -8.69
N GLU A 95 22.10 10.19 -9.98
CA GLU A 95 23.15 10.70 -10.88
C GLU A 95 22.84 12.14 -11.31
N ASN A 96 23.24 13.04 -10.42
CA ASN A 96 23.51 14.44 -10.63
C ASN A 96 24.52 14.61 -11.78
N LYS A 97 24.08 15.05 -12.97
CA LYS A 97 24.97 15.56 -14.02
C LYS A 97 24.91 17.08 -14.08
N GLU A 98 25.92 17.61 -13.41
CA GLU A 98 26.45 18.95 -13.42
C GLU A 98 26.62 19.50 -14.85
N ASN A 99 25.91 20.59 -15.14
CA ASN A 99 26.11 21.42 -16.32
C ASN A 99 27.45 22.16 -16.21
N LYS A 100 28.36 21.96 -17.17
CA LYS A 100 29.46 22.89 -17.45
C LYS A 100 29.44 23.27 -18.94
N PRO A 101 29.48 24.58 -19.28
CA PRO A 101 29.47 25.03 -20.66
C PRO A 101 30.89 24.99 -21.23
N GLU A 102 31.07 24.33 -22.37
CA GLU A 102 32.29 24.41 -23.16
C GLU A 102 32.04 25.22 -24.43
N VAL A 103 32.81 26.30 -24.54
CA VAL A 103 32.91 27.22 -25.65
C VAL A 103 33.85 26.60 -26.69
N GLN A 104 33.42 26.48 -27.95
CA GLN A 104 34.27 26.50 -29.15
C GLN A 104 33.36 26.69 -30.38
N GLU A 105 33.36 27.85 -31.03
CA GLU A 105 34.31 28.37 -32.02
C GLU A 105 33.85 28.09 -33.47
N ASN A 106 33.66 29.19 -34.20
CA ASN A 106 33.14 29.25 -35.57
C ASN A 106 34.18 28.77 -36.61
N LYS A 107 33.74 28.04 -37.64
CA LYS A 107 34.11 28.35 -39.04
C LYS A 107 33.22 27.63 -40.07
N PRO A 108 33.05 28.20 -41.30
CA PRO A 108 32.05 27.81 -42.28
C PRO A 108 32.61 26.92 -43.39
N THR A 109 31.73 26.22 -44.09
CA THR A 109 32.04 25.76 -45.45
C THR A 109 30.81 25.87 -46.35
N ASP A 110 31.06 26.51 -47.49
CA ASP A 110 30.16 26.75 -48.62
C ASP A 110 29.88 25.49 -49.44
N GLU A 111 28.72 25.56 -50.11
CA GLU A 111 28.30 24.99 -51.40
C GLU A 111 29.08 23.81 -52.01
N THR A 112 28.38 22.74 -52.41
CA THR A 112 28.24 22.39 -53.85
C THR A 112 27.04 21.47 -54.12
N LYS A 113 26.29 21.82 -55.17
CA LYS A 113 25.21 21.05 -55.83
C LYS A 113 25.67 19.66 -56.31
N SER A 114 24.77 18.67 -56.35
CA SER A 114 24.45 17.96 -57.60
C SER A 114 23.22 17.06 -57.47
N SER A 115 22.51 16.97 -58.59
CA SER A 115 21.30 16.24 -58.93
C SER A 115 21.45 14.71 -58.96
N SER A 116 20.38 13.98 -58.64
CA SER A 116 19.87 12.92 -59.55
C SER A 116 18.45 12.49 -59.19
N SER A 117 17.59 12.58 -60.19
CA SER A 117 16.26 12.00 -60.32
C SER A 117 16.29 10.47 -60.38
N VAL A 118 15.38 9.80 -59.66
CA VAL A 118 14.77 8.55 -60.15
C VAL A 118 13.29 8.53 -59.77
N SER A 119 12.47 8.44 -60.80
CA SER A 119 11.01 8.31 -60.80
C SER A 119 10.67 6.83 -60.97
N THR A 120 9.70 6.29 -60.21
CA THR A 120 8.80 5.19 -60.65
C THR A 120 7.66 5.01 -59.63
N PRO A 121 6.53 4.36 -59.97
CA PRO A 121 5.22 4.94 -59.79
C PRO A 121 4.32 4.25 -58.75
N SER A 122 3.28 5.01 -58.37
CA SER A 122 1.97 4.59 -57.89
C SER A 122 1.63 3.10 -57.99
N LYS A 123 1.23 2.52 -56.86
CA LYS A 123 0.18 1.50 -56.84
C LYS A 123 -0.85 1.89 -55.78
N ALA A 124 -2.03 2.22 -56.28
CA ALA A 124 -3.23 2.46 -55.52
C ALA A 124 -3.77 1.15 -54.94
N THR A 125 -4.26 1.23 -53.71
CA THR A 125 -5.18 0.29 -53.06
C THR A 125 -5.84 1.19 -52.00
N GLU A 126 -6.93 1.91 -52.28
CA GLU A 126 -8.31 1.40 -52.36
C GLU A 126 -8.58 0.33 -51.30
N LYS A 127 -8.68 0.78 -50.04
CA LYS A 127 -9.44 0.13 -48.97
C LYS A 127 -9.58 1.06 -47.77
N GLN A 128 -10.77 1.00 -47.16
CA GLN A 128 -11.20 1.59 -45.88
C GLN A 128 -11.76 3.00 -45.91
N GLU A 129 -12.84 3.14 -46.67
CA GLU A 129 -14.02 3.91 -46.28
C GLU A 129 -14.85 3.05 -45.30
N GLU A 130 -14.36 2.87 -44.07
CA GLU A 130 -15.08 2.13 -43.01
C GLU A 130 -14.54 2.50 -41.61
N GLN A 131 -14.36 3.80 -41.34
CA GLN A 131 -14.07 4.33 -40.00
C GLN A 131 -14.78 5.68 -39.80
N SER A 132 -16.11 5.66 -39.88
CA SER A 132 -16.93 6.80 -39.42
C SER A 132 -18.20 6.32 -38.69
N ALA A 133 -18.10 5.15 -38.04
CA ALA A 133 -18.95 4.81 -36.92
C ALA A 133 -18.14 5.09 -35.64
N HIS A 134 -17.79 6.36 -35.41
CA HIS A 134 -17.38 6.78 -34.07
C HIS A 134 -18.67 6.76 -33.26
N VAL A 135 -18.91 5.60 -32.65
CA VAL A 135 -19.94 5.38 -31.65
C VAL A 135 -19.81 6.54 -30.68
N SER A 136 -20.87 7.35 -30.59
CA SER A 136 -21.12 8.20 -29.43
C SER A 136 -21.35 7.24 -28.27
N GLU A 137 -20.26 6.65 -27.78
CA GLU A 137 -20.27 5.88 -26.56
C GLU A 137 -20.51 6.96 -25.51
N ALA A 138 -21.80 7.16 -25.20
CA ALA A 138 -22.25 8.06 -24.16
C ALA A 138 -21.30 7.85 -23.00
N ALA A 139 -20.57 8.91 -22.64
CA ALA A 139 -19.52 8.91 -21.65
C ALA A 139 -20.11 8.42 -20.33
N THR A 140 -20.21 7.10 -20.24
CA THR A 140 -20.63 6.38 -19.06
C THR A 140 -19.42 6.59 -18.19
N THR A 141 -19.49 7.62 -17.35
CA THR A 141 -18.46 7.93 -16.36
C THR A 141 -18.02 6.59 -15.83
N PRO A 142 -16.78 6.16 -16.10
CA PRO A 142 -16.39 4.79 -15.80
C PRO A 142 -16.56 4.63 -14.30
N VAL A 143 -17.63 3.94 -13.91
CA VAL A 143 -17.93 3.70 -12.51
C VAL A 143 -16.76 2.86 -12.05
N PHE A 144 -15.90 3.48 -11.25
CA PHE A 144 -14.72 2.85 -10.71
C PHE A 144 -15.21 1.64 -9.88
N HIS A 145 -15.20 0.47 -10.50
CA HIS A 145 -15.44 -0.79 -9.81
C HIS A 145 -14.11 -1.16 -9.20
N MET A 146 -14.00 -0.84 -7.92
CA MET A 146 -12.97 -1.42 -7.08
C MET A 146 -13.10 -2.95 -7.18
N PRO A 147 -12.00 -3.71 -7.35
CA PRO A 147 -12.10 -5.16 -7.46
C PRO A 147 -12.89 -5.71 -6.27
N ASP A 148 -13.73 -6.71 -6.51
CA ASP A 148 -14.63 -7.25 -5.48
C ASP A 148 -13.87 -7.71 -4.22
N GLU A 149 -12.59 -8.06 -4.37
CA GLU A 149 -11.65 -8.40 -3.29
C GLU A 149 -11.51 -7.32 -2.21
N TYR A 150 -11.77 -6.04 -2.56
CA TYR A 150 -11.71 -4.90 -1.64
C TYR A 150 -13.11 -4.41 -1.22
N THR A 151 -14.17 -4.83 -1.90
CA THR A 151 -15.56 -4.45 -1.56
C THR A 151 -16.19 -5.40 -0.54
N HIS A 152 -15.57 -6.55 -0.29
CA HIS A 152 -15.96 -7.43 0.81
C HIS A 152 -15.74 -6.68 2.12
N SER A 153 -16.82 -6.56 2.91
CA SER A 153 -16.81 -5.90 4.22
C SER A 153 -15.55 -6.30 4.97
N PHE A 154 -14.73 -5.30 5.28
CA PHE A 154 -13.45 -5.46 5.94
C PHE A 154 -13.62 -6.16 7.31
N HIS A 155 -14.84 -6.13 7.88
CA HIS A 155 -15.28 -6.95 9.02
C HIS A 155 -15.14 -8.47 8.83
N LYS A 156 -15.21 -9.01 7.60
CA LYS A 156 -14.95 -10.44 7.32
C LYS A 156 -13.47 -10.75 7.09
N VAL A 157 -12.66 -9.72 6.85
CA VAL A 157 -11.25 -9.87 6.46
C VAL A 157 -10.35 -9.88 7.69
N ILE A 158 -10.77 -9.18 8.75
CA ILE A 158 -10.20 -9.28 10.10
C ILE A 158 -11.15 -10.13 10.94
N ASP A 159 -11.34 -11.40 10.56
CA ASP A 159 -11.84 -12.37 11.53
C ASP A 159 -10.77 -12.43 12.63
N GLY A 160 -11.07 -11.84 13.78
CA GLY A 160 -10.20 -11.88 14.94
C GLY A 160 -9.79 -13.33 15.17
N LYS A 161 -8.49 -13.61 15.13
CA LYS A 161 -8.01 -14.93 15.53
C LYS A 161 -8.29 -15.03 17.03
N SER A 162 -9.37 -15.71 17.39
CA SER A 162 -9.59 -16.16 18.77
C SER A 162 -8.42 -17.06 19.14
N LEU A 163 -7.38 -16.46 19.71
CA LEU A 163 -6.20 -17.16 20.17
C LEU A 163 -6.54 -17.75 21.53
N ASP A 164 -7.05 -18.97 21.49
CA ASP A 164 -7.01 -19.88 22.62
C ASP A 164 -5.53 -20.11 22.95
N CYS A 165 -5.03 -19.31 23.89
CA CYS A 165 -3.74 -19.50 24.54
C CYS A 165 -4.02 -20.28 25.83
N PRO A 166 -4.05 -21.64 25.79
CA PRO A 166 -4.32 -22.45 26.97
C PRO A 166 -3.21 -22.33 28.03
N ASP A 167 -2.00 -21.98 27.59
CA ASP A 167 -0.88 -21.72 28.48
C ASP A 167 -0.83 -20.24 28.88
N LEU A 168 -0.86 -19.97 30.19
CA LEU A 168 -0.77 -18.63 30.78
C LEU A 168 0.67 -18.28 31.18
N SER A 169 1.66 -19.01 30.66
CA SER A 169 3.06 -18.68 30.82
C SER A 169 3.40 -17.35 30.15
N PHE A 170 4.34 -16.62 30.73
CA PHE A 170 4.78 -15.33 30.21
C PHE A 170 5.25 -15.44 28.75
N MET A 171 6.05 -16.47 28.43
CA MET A 171 6.54 -16.67 27.08
C MET A 171 5.42 -16.99 26.08
N ALA A 172 4.45 -17.84 26.46
CA ALA A 172 3.32 -18.16 25.59
C ALA A 172 2.48 -16.93 25.24
N LEU A 173 2.23 -16.05 26.21
CA LEU A 173 1.50 -14.80 25.97
C LEU A 173 2.22 -13.87 25.00
N PHE A 174 3.54 -13.72 25.12
CA PHE A 174 4.30 -12.87 24.20
C PHE A 174 4.46 -13.49 22.80
N ASN A 175 4.53 -14.81 22.68
CA ASN A 175 4.46 -15.47 21.37
C ASN A 175 3.08 -15.26 20.72
N ALA A 176 1.99 -15.42 21.49
CA ALA A 176 0.65 -15.15 20.97
C ALA A 176 0.48 -13.67 20.55
N SER A 177 1.07 -12.75 21.32
CA SER A 177 1.12 -11.33 20.95
C SER A 177 1.95 -11.08 19.69
N ASP A 178 3.06 -11.80 19.51
CA ASP A 178 3.90 -11.68 18.31
C ASP A 178 3.16 -12.18 17.07
N ASP A 179 2.54 -13.36 17.17
CA ASP A 179 1.76 -13.98 16.09
C ASP A 179 0.60 -13.07 15.64
N ILE A 180 -0.10 -12.44 16.58
CA ILE A 180 -1.21 -11.56 16.24
C ILE A 180 -0.73 -10.24 15.63
N ASN A 181 0.35 -9.65 16.15
CA ASN A 181 0.92 -8.42 15.61
C ASN A 181 1.47 -8.65 14.20
N GLN A 182 2.13 -9.79 13.96
CA GLN A 182 2.57 -10.22 12.63
C GLN A 182 1.39 -10.34 11.68
N HIS A 183 0.30 -10.98 12.12
CA HIS A 183 -0.93 -11.09 11.34
C HIS A 183 -1.50 -9.72 10.97
N TYR A 184 -1.58 -8.79 11.93
CA TYR A 184 -2.04 -7.42 11.67
C TYR A 184 -1.10 -6.65 10.74
N ALA A 185 0.22 -6.81 10.86
CA ALA A 185 1.16 -6.19 9.93
C ALA A 185 0.94 -6.65 8.48
N GLU A 186 0.73 -7.96 8.26
CA GLU A 186 0.41 -8.51 6.94
C GLU A 186 -0.92 -7.96 6.39
N LYS A 187 -1.95 -7.87 7.23
CA LYS A 187 -3.25 -7.28 6.87
C LYS A 187 -3.12 -5.81 6.51
N PHE A 188 -2.34 -5.04 7.28
CA PHE A 188 -2.06 -3.63 7.00
C PHE A 188 -1.39 -3.45 5.65
N ARG A 189 -0.35 -4.25 5.34
CA ARG A 189 0.33 -4.22 4.05
C ARG A 189 -0.61 -4.56 2.90
N THR A 190 -1.39 -5.63 3.06
CA THR A 190 -2.24 -6.17 2.00
C THR A 190 -3.40 -5.23 1.67
N TYR A 191 -4.17 -4.81 2.67
CA TYR A 191 -5.43 -4.12 2.40
C TYR A 191 -5.30 -2.60 2.43
N ILE A 192 -4.55 -2.03 3.37
CA ILE A 192 -4.43 -0.57 3.49
C ILE A 192 -3.43 -0.05 2.46
N ILE A 193 -2.20 -0.58 2.44
CA ILE A 193 -1.20 -0.12 1.48
C ILE A 193 -1.53 -0.61 0.07
N GLY A 194 -1.97 -1.86 -0.08
CA GLY A 194 -2.36 -2.41 -1.39
C GLY A 194 -3.48 -1.63 -2.07
N TYR A 195 -4.48 -1.16 -1.31
CA TYR A 195 -5.54 -0.30 -1.84
C TYR A 195 -4.99 1.00 -2.44
N LEU A 196 -4.11 1.71 -1.71
CA LEU A 196 -3.53 2.96 -2.20
C LEU A 196 -2.59 2.76 -3.39
N GLU A 197 -1.77 1.72 -3.39
CA GLU A 197 -0.92 1.37 -4.54
C GLU A 197 -1.75 1.06 -5.79
N GLN A 198 -2.88 0.35 -5.62
CA GLN A 198 -3.80 0.08 -6.72
C GLN A 198 -4.49 1.36 -7.21
N TRP A 199 -4.92 2.23 -6.29
CA TRP A 199 -5.53 3.51 -6.63
C TRP A 199 -4.57 4.41 -7.42
N GLU A 200 -3.34 4.57 -6.93
CA GLU A 200 -2.26 5.33 -7.61
C GLU A 200 -2.00 4.77 -9.01
N ARG A 201 -1.86 3.45 -9.13
CA ARG A 201 -1.60 2.79 -10.43
C ARG A 201 -2.71 3.05 -11.43
N ILE A 202 -3.98 2.86 -11.05
CA ILE A 202 -5.12 3.01 -11.96
C ILE A 202 -5.23 4.45 -12.45
N VAL A 203 -5.16 5.42 -11.52
CA VAL A 203 -5.28 6.84 -11.86
C VAL A 203 -4.12 7.28 -12.75
N SER A 204 -2.88 6.92 -12.38
CA SER A 204 -1.70 7.34 -13.13
C SER A 204 -1.66 6.74 -14.53
N THR A 205 -1.92 5.44 -14.67
CA THR A 205 -1.94 4.78 -15.99
C THR A 205 -2.96 5.45 -16.93
N ARG A 206 -4.16 5.78 -16.42
CA ARG A 206 -5.22 6.38 -17.24
C ARG A 206 -4.92 7.83 -17.62
N ILE A 207 -4.45 8.64 -16.69
CA ILE A 207 -4.15 10.05 -16.96
C ILE A 207 -2.91 10.16 -17.86
N GLU A 208 -1.82 9.47 -17.55
CA GLU A 208 -0.59 9.52 -18.35
C GLU A 208 -0.81 9.03 -19.78
N GLY A 209 -1.55 7.92 -19.94
CA GLY A 209 -1.91 7.40 -21.27
C GLY A 209 -2.68 8.43 -22.09
N ARG A 210 -3.67 9.10 -21.47
CA ARG A 210 -4.44 10.15 -22.14
C ARG A 210 -3.62 11.41 -22.42
N MET A 211 -2.73 11.81 -21.52
CA MET A 211 -1.81 12.94 -21.74
C MET A 211 -0.91 12.71 -22.95
N ILE A 212 -0.40 11.49 -23.15
CA ILE A 212 0.42 11.13 -24.32
C ILE A 212 -0.38 11.29 -25.61
N GLU A 213 -1.61 10.76 -25.65
CA GLU A 213 -2.50 10.88 -26.81
C GLU A 213 -2.89 12.33 -27.10
N PHE A 214 -3.22 13.11 -26.07
CA PHE A 214 -3.53 14.53 -26.21
C PHE A 214 -2.36 15.32 -26.83
N ARG A 215 -1.13 15.08 -26.35
CA ARG A 215 0.08 15.72 -26.92
C ARG A 215 0.27 15.37 -28.40
N LYS A 216 -0.08 14.15 -28.82
CA LYS A 216 -0.07 13.74 -30.24
C LYS A 216 -1.12 14.52 -31.04
N MET A 217 -2.36 14.62 -30.56
CA MET A 217 -3.41 15.40 -31.23
C MET A 217 -3.03 16.89 -31.35
N ARG A 218 -2.41 17.45 -30.31
CA ARG A 218 -1.89 18.83 -30.29
C ARG A 218 -0.81 19.05 -31.37
N GLN A 219 0.10 18.09 -31.55
CA GLN A 219 1.11 18.14 -32.59
C GLN A 219 0.49 18.05 -34.01
N ASP A 220 -0.48 17.17 -34.21
CA ASP A 220 -1.18 17.01 -35.49
C ASP A 220 -1.97 18.28 -35.86
N TYR A 221 -2.69 18.87 -34.89
CA TYR A 221 -3.37 20.15 -35.07
C TYR A 221 -2.37 21.25 -35.45
N SER A 222 -1.29 21.43 -34.69
CA SER A 222 -0.24 22.41 -34.98
C SER A 222 0.40 22.19 -36.36
N HIS A 223 0.62 20.95 -36.77
CA HIS A 223 1.12 20.61 -38.10
C HIS A 223 0.20 21.14 -39.20
N TYR A 224 -1.11 20.89 -39.09
CA TYR A 224 -2.07 21.33 -40.11
C TYR A 224 -2.30 22.83 -40.09
N VAL A 225 -2.28 23.50 -38.94
CA VAL A 225 -2.32 24.97 -38.83
C VAL A 225 -1.17 25.59 -39.61
N ASN A 226 0.06 25.16 -39.35
CA ASN A 226 1.25 25.67 -40.04
C ASN A 226 1.18 25.41 -41.56
N LYS A 227 0.68 24.23 -41.94
CA LYS A 227 0.60 23.81 -43.34
C LYS A 227 -0.46 24.58 -44.14
N THR A 228 -1.63 24.84 -43.56
CA THR A 228 -2.67 25.66 -44.21
C THR A 228 -2.20 27.10 -44.31
N GLN A 229 -1.56 27.66 -43.28
CA GLN A 229 -0.98 29.01 -43.31
C GLN A 229 0.04 29.16 -44.46
N VAL A 230 0.99 28.24 -44.58
CA VAL A 230 1.97 28.25 -45.69
C VAL A 230 1.30 28.15 -47.07
N LEU A 231 0.19 27.40 -47.20
CA LEU A 231 -0.55 27.30 -48.46
C LEU A 231 -1.34 28.58 -48.77
N HIS A 232 -1.92 29.23 -47.78
CA HIS A 232 -2.56 30.54 -47.91
C HIS A 232 -1.56 31.60 -48.38
N GLU A 233 -0.40 31.71 -47.72
CA GLU A 233 0.65 32.64 -48.14
C GLU A 233 1.10 32.41 -49.58
N LYS A 234 1.19 31.15 -50.01
CA LYS A 234 1.52 30.81 -51.41
C LYS A 234 0.42 31.23 -52.37
N ALA A 235 -0.85 31.01 -52.01
CA ALA A 235 -1.99 31.43 -52.81
C ALA A 235 -2.05 32.96 -52.94
N ASP A 236 -1.75 33.69 -51.87
CA ASP A 236 -1.76 35.16 -51.86
C ASP A 236 -0.57 35.73 -52.63
N LYS A 237 0.63 35.15 -52.50
CA LYS A 237 1.78 35.49 -53.35
C LYS A 237 1.48 35.26 -54.83
N GLN A 238 0.76 34.18 -55.19
CA GLN A 238 0.34 33.92 -56.57
C GLN A 238 -0.68 34.97 -57.05
N LYS A 239 -1.69 35.30 -56.24
CA LYS A 239 -2.69 36.35 -56.54
C LYS A 239 -2.06 37.73 -56.69
N ALA A 240 -1.04 38.06 -55.88
CA ALA A 240 -0.33 39.33 -55.96
C ALA A 240 0.45 39.45 -57.28
N ARG A 241 1.10 38.36 -57.73
CA ARG A 241 1.80 38.31 -59.02
C ARG A 241 0.83 38.40 -60.21
N SER A 242 -0.36 37.80 -60.11
CA SER A 242 -1.38 37.84 -61.16
C SER A 242 -2.18 39.16 -61.24
N LYS A 243 -1.85 40.20 -60.47
CA LYS A 243 -2.45 41.53 -60.68
C LYS A 243 -2.05 42.16 -62.02
N LEU A 244 -0.99 41.67 -62.67
CA LEU A 244 -0.55 42.11 -63.99
C LEU A 244 -1.31 41.40 -65.14
N ILE A 245 -1.85 40.20 -64.91
CA ILE A 245 -2.66 39.43 -65.87
C ILE A 245 -3.65 38.60 -65.03
N PRO A 246 -4.98 38.73 -65.20
CA PRO A 246 -5.98 38.06 -64.35
C PRO A 246 -5.92 36.53 -64.51
N ALA A 247 -4.98 35.91 -63.78
CA ALA A 247 -4.81 34.48 -63.70
C ALA A 247 -5.46 34.01 -62.41
N LYS A 248 -6.45 33.13 -62.54
CA LYS A 248 -7.02 32.39 -61.40
C LYS A 248 -5.90 31.62 -60.70
N ALA A 249 -5.99 31.47 -59.37
CA ALA A 249 -5.09 30.61 -58.62
C ALA A 249 -5.02 29.22 -59.28
N SER A 250 -3.84 28.60 -59.29
CA SER A 250 -3.67 27.29 -59.93
C SER A 250 -4.71 26.31 -59.36
N PRO A 251 -5.51 25.62 -60.19
CA PRO A 251 -6.52 24.66 -59.71
C PRO A 251 -5.92 23.60 -58.77
N ARG A 252 -4.65 23.25 -58.99
CA ARG A 252 -3.89 22.32 -58.16
C ARG A 252 -3.60 22.88 -56.76
N LEU A 253 -3.31 24.18 -56.65
CA LEU A 253 -3.08 24.84 -55.36
C LEU A 253 -4.39 24.99 -54.58
N ALA A 254 -5.48 25.35 -55.26
CA ALA A 254 -6.82 25.45 -54.66
C ALA A 254 -7.25 24.10 -54.07
N SER A 255 -7.25 23.03 -54.88
CA SER A 255 -7.60 21.68 -54.41
C SER A 255 -6.68 21.19 -53.26
N LYS A 256 -5.38 21.52 -53.30
CA LYS A 256 -4.47 21.18 -52.20
C LYS A 256 -4.81 21.96 -50.92
N LEU A 257 -5.16 23.23 -51.03
CA LEU A 257 -5.58 24.06 -49.90
C LEU A 257 -6.87 23.50 -49.28
N ASP A 258 -7.89 23.24 -50.09
CA ASP A 258 -9.19 22.70 -49.63
C ASP A 258 -9.02 21.40 -48.84
N ARG A 259 -8.20 20.47 -49.34
CA ARG A 259 -7.91 19.21 -48.63
C ARG A 259 -7.19 19.42 -47.30
N ASN A 260 -6.28 20.40 -47.20
CA ASN A 260 -5.58 20.66 -45.93
C ASN A 260 -6.47 21.44 -44.95
N ILE A 261 -7.40 22.27 -45.43
CA ILE A 261 -8.44 22.89 -44.60
C ILE A 261 -9.33 21.81 -43.99
N LEU A 262 -9.78 20.83 -44.79
CA LEU A 262 -10.58 19.71 -44.27
C LEU A 262 -9.81 18.90 -43.21
N LYS A 263 -8.52 18.62 -43.45
CA LYS A 263 -7.65 17.93 -42.47
C LYS A 263 -7.41 18.74 -41.20
N LEU A 264 -7.26 20.06 -41.33
CA LEU A 264 -7.15 20.96 -40.19
C LEU A 264 -8.42 20.92 -39.36
N SER A 265 -9.60 21.03 -39.98
CA SER A 265 -10.89 20.94 -39.30
C SER A 265 -11.02 19.62 -38.52
N GLY A 266 -10.66 18.48 -39.12
CA GLY A 266 -10.72 17.19 -38.43
C GLY A 266 -9.70 17.05 -37.30
N ALA A 267 -8.50 17.61 -37.45
CA ALA A 267 -7.50 17.63 -36.39
C ALA A 267 -7.89 18.56 -35.22
N GLU A 268 -8.56 19.68 -35.51
CA GLU A 268 -9.10 20.61 -34.51
C GLU A 268 -10.21 19.96 -33.68
N GLU A 269 -11.18 19.32 -34.34
CA GLU A 269 -12.27 18.60 -33.67
C GLU A 269 -11.72 17.47 -32.77
N ALA A 270 -10.82 16.65 -33.30
CA ALA A 270 -10.19 15.56 -32.53
C ALA A 270 -9.37 16.08 -31.34
N HIS A 271 -8.63 17.18 -31.51
CA HIS A 271 -7.88 17.83 -30.43
C HIS A 271 -8.81 18.33 -29.33
N ASP A 272 -9.85 19.07 -29.71
CA ASP A 272 -10.77 19.71 -28.78
C ASP A 272 -11.60 18.71 -28.00
N ASP A 273 -12.16 17.70 -28.67
CA ASP A 273 -12.98 16.67 -28.05
C ASP A 273 -12.16 15.82 -27.08
N TYR A 274 -10.95 15.42 -27.49
CA TYR A 274 -10.05 14.67 -26.64
C TYR A 274 -9.57 15.50 -25.44
N GLY A 275 -9.19 16.76 -25.67
CA GLY A 275 -8.74 17.67 -24.62
C GLY A 275 -9.81 17.93 -23.56
N ARG A 276 -11.07 18.15 -23.97
CA ARG A 276 -12.20 18.30 -23.03
C ARG A 276 -12.44 17.02 -22.22
N SER A 277 -12.38 15.84 -22.86
CA SER A 277 -12.53 14.55 -22.15
C SER A 277 -11.43 14.33 -21.11
N LEU A 278 -10.19 14.67 -21.45
CA LEU A 278 -9.04 14.59 -20.55
C LEU A 278 -9.17 15.58 -19.39
N LEU A 279 -9.52 16.84 -19.67
CA LEU A 279 -9.74 17.87 -18.67
C LEU A 279 -10.79 17.44 -17.63
N LEU A 280 -11.96 16.99 -18.10
CA LEU A 280 -13.03 16.49 -17.23
C LEU A 280 -12.57 15.31 -16.37
N TYR A 281 -11.74 14.42 -16.92
CA TYR A 281 -11.23 13.27 -16.17
C TYR A 281 -10.23 13.68 -15.07
N ILE A 282 -9.31 14.60 -15.38
CA ILE A 282 -8.37 15.15 -14.38
C ILE A 282 -9.13 15.90 -13.29
N GLU A 283 -10.09 16.73 -13.65
CA GLU A 283 -10.93 17.46 -12.70
C GLU A 283 -11.75 16.52 -11.83
N LEU A 284 -12.33 15.46 -12.40
CA LEU A 284 -13.04 14.44 -11.65
C LEU A 284 -12.12 13.83 -10.58
N VAL A 285 -10.97 13.28 -10.98
CA VAL A 285 -10.01 12.67 -10.04
C VAL A 285 -9.58 13.66 -8.96
N THR A 286 -9.17 14.87 -9.34
CA THR A 286 -8.62 15.86 -8.41
C THR A 286 -9.66 16.56 -7.54
N SER A 287 -10.94 16.54 -7.91
CA SER A 287 -12.03 17.11 -7.09
C SER A 287 -12.76 16.06 -6.26
N THR A 288 -12.73 14.78 -6.66
CA THR A 288 -13.45 13.71 -5.99
C THR A 288 -12.57 12.68 -5.28
N TYR A 289 -11.25 12.85 -5.24
CA TYR A 289 -10.34 11.93 -4.54
C TYR A 289 -10.68 11.70 -3.06
N TRP A 290 -11.35 12.65 -2.41
CA TRP A 290 -11.80 12.49 -1.03
C TRP A 290 -12.81 11.34 -0.88
N LYS A 291 -13.54 10.99 -1.93
CA LYS A 291 -14.47 9.84 -1.92
C LYS A 291 -13.71 8.53 -1.83
N ASP A 292 -12.55 8.44 -2.47
CA ASP A 292 -11.65 7.28 -2.39
C ASP A 292 -10.88 7.24 -1.05
N LEU A 293 -10.72 8.40 -0.38
CA LEU A 293 -10.16 8.44 0.97
C LEU A 293 -11.12 7.89 2.05
N ILE A 294 -12.44 7.94 1.84
CA ILE A 294 -13.41 7.45 2.84
C ILE A 294 -13.24 5.95 3.11
N PRO A 295 -13.21 5.06 2.09
CA PRO A 295 -12.90 3.64 2.29
C PRO A 295 -11.58 3.42 3.04
N LEU A 296 -10.52 4.15 2.66
CA LEU A 296 -9.22 4.06 3.35
C LEU A 296 -9.33 4.39 4.84
N LEU A 297 -10.00 5.49 5.19
CA LEU A 297 -10.17 5.90 6.58
C LEU A 297 -10.99 4.88 7.38
N ASN A 298 -12.04 4.30 6.78
CA ASN A 298 -12.81 3.23 7.41
C ASN A 298 -11.92 2.00 7.66
N MET A 299 -11.15 1.56 6.65
CA MET A 299 -10.21 0.44 6.80
C MET A 299 -9.17 0.68 7.91
N LEU A 300 -8.65 1.91 8.02
CA LEU A 300 -7.73 2.29 9.09
C LEU A 300 -8.42 2.23 10.47
N CYS A 301 -9.62 2.81 10.61
CA CYS A 301 -10.37 2.78 11.87
C CYS A 301 -10.66 1.34 12.31
N GLU A 302 -11.15 0.50 11.41
CA GLU A 302 -11.45 -0.91 11.69
C GLU A 302 -10.19 -1.68 12.07
N PHE A 303 -9.08 -1.46 11.36
CA PHE A 303 -7.78 -2.04 11.69
C PHE A 303 -7.34 -1.71 13.12
N TYR A 304 -7.39 -0.43 13.52
CA TYR A 304 -6.97 -0.02 14.86
C TYR A 304 -7.90 -0.52 15.96
N LEU A 305 -9.21 -0.54 15.71
CA LEU A 305 -10.18 -1.08 16.66
C LEU A 305 -9.94 -2.58 16.90
N ALA A 306 -9.82 -3.37 15.84
CA ALA A 306 -9.63 -4.81 15.94
C ALA A 306 -8.28 -5.17 16.57
N SER A 307 -7.18 -4.57 16.08
CA SER A 307 -5.83 -4.83 16.63
C SER A 307 -5.71 -4.45 18.09
N SER A 308 -6.30 -3.32 18.51
CA SER A 308 -6.28 -2.91 19.91
C SER A 308 -7.12 -3.83 20.80
N SER A 309 -8.28 -4.28 20.30
CA SER A 309 -9.15 -5.20 21.03
C SER A 309 -8.45 -6.53 21.30
N ASP A 310 -7.94 -7.18 20.25
CA ASP A 310 -7.32 -8.49 20.42
C ASP A 310 -6.02 -8.42 21.24
N TYR A 311 -5.25 -7.34 21.07
CA TYR A 311 -4.05 -7.11 21.89
C TYR A 311 -4.42 -6.91 23.37
N ALA A 312 -5.50 -6.18 23.66
CA ALA A 312 -6.01 -6.02 25.02
C ALA A 312 -6.44 -7.36 25.64
N ASP A 313 -7.09 -8.23 24.86
CA ASP A 313 -7.51 -9.56 25.32
C ASP A 313 -6.33 -10.46 25.68
N ILE A 314 -5.24 -10.42 24.89
CA ILE A 314 -4.00 -11.14 25.21
C ILE A 314 -3.35 -10.56 26.46
N MET A 315 -3.22 -9.23 26.54
CA MET A 315 -2.55 -8.55 27.66
C MET A 315 -3.34 -8.63 28.96
N ALA A 316 -4.67 -8.78 28.92
CA ALA A 316 -5.48 -9.02 30.11
C ALA A 316 -5.04 -10.31 30.84
N LYS A 317 -4.58 -11.34 30.11
CA LYS A 317 -4.09 -12.60 30.69
C LYS A 317 -2.78 -12.44 31.46
N LEU A 318 -2.01 -11.37 31.20
CA LEU A 318 -0.78 -11.06 31.93
C LEU A 318 -1.03 -10.83 33.42
N GLN A 319 -2.23 -10.38 33.80
CA GLN A 319 -2.61 -10.23 35.22
C GLN A 319 -2.58 -11.57 35.96
N THR A 320 -3.00 -12.65 35.31
CA THR A 320 -2.94 -13.99 35.89
C THR A 320 -1.50 -14.48 36.02
N THR A 321 -0.66 -14.21 35.01
CA THR A 321 0.78 -14.53 35.08
C THR A 321 1.47 -13.76 36.21
N ASP A 322 1.19 -12.47 36.39
CA ASP A 322 1.71 -11.66 37.51
C ASP A 322 1.28 -12.24 38.86
N ALA A 323 0.00 -12.61 39.00
CA ALA A 323 -0.49 -13.25 40.23
C ALA A 323 0.26 -14.56 40.53
N ASN A 324 0.53 -15.38 39.52
CA ASN A 324 1.30 -16.62 39.66
C ASN A 324 2.75 -16.35 40.08
N LEU A 325 3.40 -15.33 39.49
CA LEU A 325 4.76 -14.92 39.85
C LEU A 325 4.83 -14.40 41.30
N ARG A 326 3.84 -13.62 41.74
CA ARG A 326 3.76 -13.14 43.13
C ARG A 326 3.61 -14.29 44.11
N LYS A 327 2.74 -15.24 43.80
CA LYS A 327 2.54 -16.44 44.62
C LYS A 327 3.86 -17.22 44.73
N LEU A 328 4.51 -17.49 43.61
CA LEU A 328 5.80 -18.18 43.59
C LEU A 328 6.87 -17.43 44.42
N ALA A 329 6.91 -16.10 44.31
CA ALA A 329 7.83 -15.28 45.10
C ALA A 329 7.55 -15.41 46.60
N MET A 330 6.28 -15.38 47.03
CA MET A 330 5.88 -15.59 48.42
C MET A 330 6.25 -16.98 48.93
N ASP A 331 5.98 -18.02 48.14
CA ASP A 331 6.27 -19.43 48.48
C ASP A 331 7.78 -19.66 48.70
N HIS A 332 8.63 -18.86 48.06
CA HIS A 332 10.09 -18.89 48.21
C HIS A 332 10.67 -17.76 49.09
N GLY A 333 9.82 -17.03 49.83
CA GLY A 333 10.27 -15.94 50.72
C GLY A 333 10.96 -14.77 50.02
N VAL A 334 10.72 -14.59 48.72
CA VAL A 334 11.26 -13.50 47.91
C VAL A 334 10.32 -12.30 47.97
N GLY A 335 10.79 -11.19 48.54
CA GLY A 335 10.04 -9.94 48.53
C GLY A 335 9.95 -9.30 47.14
N MET A 336 8.82 -8.66 46.82
CA MET A 336 8.57 -7.98 45.53
C MET A 336 9.57 -6.86 45.20
N GLY A 337 10.20 -6.25 46.22
CA GLY A 337 11.25 -5.23 46.02
C GLY A 337 12.57 -5.80 45.50
N GLY A 338 12.65 -7.11 45.31
CA GLY A 338 13.85 -7.82 44.86
C GLY A 338 14.90 -7.93 45.97
N ARG A 339 15.81 -8.89 45.79
CA ARG A 339 16.91 -9.13 46.74
C ARG A 339 18.02 -8.09 46.64
N LEU A 340 18.07 -7.30 45.55
CA LEU A 340 19.18 -6.39 45.27
C LEU A 340 19.37 -5.31 46.35
N GLN A 341 18.29 -4.73 46.86
CA GLN A 341 18.38 -3.74 47.94
C GLN A 341 18.89 -4.36 49.24
N ALA A 342 18.43 -5.56 49.58
CA ALA A 342 18.90 -6.30 50.75
C ALA A 342 20.38 -6.70 50.62
N LEU A 343 20.85 -7.01 49.41
CA LEU A 343 22.26 -7.29 49.12
C LEU A 343 23.12 -6.04 49.27
N LYS A 344 22.65 -4.87 48.84
CA LYS A 344 23.39 -3.61 49.00
C LYS A 344 23.70 -3.26 50.45
N ALA A 345 22.83 -3.66 51.38
CA ALA A 345 22.98 -3.39 52.81
C ALA A 345 23.88 -4.41 53.54
N LYS A 346 24.12 -5.58 52.95
CA LYS A 346 24.85 -6.69 53.60
C LYS A 346 26.28 -6.78 53.08
N ARG A 347 27.22 -7.08 53.97
CA ARG A 347 28.60 -7.41 53.57
C ARG A 347 28.66 -8.83 53.00
N PRO A 348 29.54 -9.12 52.02
CA PRO A 348 29.63 -10.45 51.40
C PRO A 348 29.79 -11.58 52.41
N GLU A 349 30.54 -11.37 53.50
CA GLU A 349 30.83 -12.38 54.53
C GLU A 349 29.61 -12.74 55.37
N SER A 350 28.56 -11.91 55.34
CA SER A 350 27.30 -12.16 56.05
C SER A 350 26.26 -12.93 55.23
N LEU A 351 26.59 -13.27 53.97
CA LEU A 351 25.71 -14.04 53.09
C LEU A 351 25.89 -15.53 53.41
N VAL A 352 25.04 -16.06 54.28
CA VAL A 352 24.93 -17.50 54.50
C VAL A 352 24.35 -18.14 53.23
N ILE A 353 25.12 -19.01 52.59
CA ILE A 353 24.61 -19.90 51.55
C ILE A 353 23.87 -21.00 52.31
N TYR A 354 22.56 -20.87 52.40
CA TYR A 354 21.73 -22.00 52.81
C TYR A 354 21.77 -22.98 51.64
N GLU A 355 22.53 -24.07 51.77
CA GLU A 355 22.23 -25.27 51.01
C GLU A 355 20.81 -25.63 51.40
N GLU A 356 19.86 -25.42 50.48
CA GLU A 356 18.52 -25.99 50.61
C GLU A 356 18.75 -27.49 50.81
N GLN A 357 18.60 -27.96 52.06
CA GLN A 357 18.43 -29.37 52.30
C GLN A 357 17.14 -29.71 51.58
N GLU A 358 17.24 -30.26 50.37
CA GLU A 358 16.12 -30.92 49.71
C GLU A 358 15.63 -31.96 50.70
N GLU A 359 14.61 -31.60 51.49
CA GLU A 359 13.84 -32.55 52.25
C GLU A 359 13.23 -33.48 51.20
N HIS A 360 13.96 -34.56 50.89
CA HIS A 360 13.42 -35.77 50.30
C HIS A 360 12.42 -36.33 51.31
N GLU A 361 11.27 -35.67 51.41
CA GLU A 361 10.11 -36.16 52.09
C GLU A 361 9.58 -37.30 51.22
N SER A 362 10.24 -38.45 51.36
CA SER A 362 9.85 -39.74 50.83
C SER A 362 8.46 -40.03 51.38
N THR A 363 7.44 -39.62 50.62
CA THR A 363 6.04 -39.82 50.93
C THR A 363 5.80 -41.33 50.99
N LYS A 364 5.90 -41.90 52.19
CA LYS A 364 5.32 -43.21 52.49
C LYS A 364 3.81 -43.03 52.36
N LEU A 365 3.28 -43.38 51.19
CA LEU A 365 1.84 -43.51 50.98
C LEU A 365 1.28 -44.44 52.07
N PRO A 366 0.33 -43.99 52.92
CA PRO A 366 -0.43 -44.91 53.72
C PRO A 366 -1.27 -45.76 52.76
N ALA A 367 -1.18 -47.09 52.92
CA ALA A 367 -2.06 -48.02 52.24
C ALA A 367 -3.52 -47.67 52.62
N VAL A 368 -4.28 -47.18 51.65
CA VAL A 368 -5.72 -46.95 51.82
C VAL A 368 -6.42 -48.27 51.53
N ASP A 369 -6.88 -48.91 52.60
CA ASP A 369 -7.80 -50.03 52.55
C ASP A 369 -9.08 -49.61 51.81
N VAL A 370 -9.37 -50.36 50.76
CA VAL A 370 -10.61 -50.32 49.99
C VAL A 370 -11.72 -50.87 50.87
N ALA A 371 -12.59 -50.00 51.39
CA ALA A 371 -13.84 -50.39 52.01
C ALA A 371 -15.01 -49.67 51.33
N GLN A 372 -15.82 -50.48 50.65
CA GLN A 372 -17.06 -50.16 49.97
C GLN A 372 -18.07 -49.43 50.87
N LYS A 373 -18.80 -48.47 50.31
CA LYS A 373 -20.20 -48.25 50.71
C LYS A 373 -21.03 -47.64 49.58
N GLU A 374 -21.81 -48.51 48.97
CA GLU A 374 -23.00 -48.21 48.18
C GLU A 374 -24.09 -47.56 49.06
N LYS A 375 -24.80 -46.57 48.51
CA LYS A 375 -26.25 -46.26 48.63
C LYS A 375 -26.50 -44.87 48.02
N GLU A 376 -27.13 -44.78 46.85
CA GLU A 376 -28.60 -44.65 46.69
C GLU A 376 -29.15 -43.39 47.36
N GLU A 377 -29.56 -42.39 46.57
CA GLU A 377 -30.98 -42.05 46.38
C GLU A 377 -31.14 -40.82 45.47
N ASP A 378 -31.80 -41.08 44.34
CA ASP A 378 -32.82 -40.28 43.68
C ASP A 378 -33.17 -38.92 44.32
N ASN A 379 -33.08 -37.84 43.53
CA ASN A 379 -34.21 -36.91 43.50
C ASN A 379 -34.34 -36.22 42.13
N GLU A 380 -35.44 -36.60 41.50
CA GLU A 380 -36.05 -36.09 40.29
C GLU A 380 -36.76 -34.76 40.55
N SER A 381 -37.08 -34.02 39.48
CA SER A 381 -38.14 -32.98 39.41
C SER A 381 -37.76 -31.59 39.98
N THR A 382 -37.83 -30.47 39.25
CA THR A 382 -39.04 -29.95 38.60
C THR A 382 -38.71 -28.72 37.73
N LEU A 383 -39.40 -28.63 36.60
CA LEU A 383 -39.97 -27.43 35.96
C LEU A 383 -39.49 -26.02 36.38
N SER A 384 -39.15 -25.19 35.37
CA SER A 384 -40.04 -24.07 35.00
C SER A 384 -39.73 -23.53 33.61
N LYS A 385 -40.77 -23.53 32.78
CA LYS A 385 -40.92 -22.71 31.58
C LYS A 385 -41.18 -21.25 31.97
N GLY A 386 -40.77 -20.32 31.11
CA GLY A 386 -41.31 -18.97 30.95
C GLY A 386 -40.61 -18.38 29.73
N SER A 387 -41.27 -18.19 28.57
CA SER A 387 -42.21 -17.10 28.25
C SER A 387 -41.56 -15.74 28.50
N GLU A 388 -41.59 -14.73 27.64
CA GLU A 388 -42.25 -14.40 26.38
C GLU A 388 -41.76 -12.97 26.04
N ASP A 389 -42.00 -12.52 24.82
CA ASP A 389 -42.21 -11.10 24.44
C ASP A 389 -40.98 -10.16 24.36
N LEU A 390 -40.59 -9.70 23.16
CA LEU A 390 -41.22 -8.71 22.24
C LEU A 390 -40.82 -7.26 22.55
N GLU A 391 -40.37 -6.58 21.48
CA GLU A 391 -40.50 -5.13 21.18
C GLU A 391 -39.88 -4.13 22.17
N SER A 392 -38.86 -3.34 21.81
CA SER A 392 -38.87 -2.14 20.94
C SER A 392 -37.59 -1.34 21.34
N VAL A 393 -36.85 -0.65 20.49
CA VAL A 393 -37.12 0.56 19.68
C VAL A 393 -36.09 0.64 18.56
#